data_AF-A0A016UQL7-F1
#
_entry.id   AF-A0A016UQL7-F1
#
_cell.length_a   1.000
_cell.length_b   1.000
_cell.length_c   1.000
_cell.angle_alpha   90.00
_cell.angle_beta   90.00
_cell.angle_gamma   90.00
#
_symmetry.space_group_name_H-M   'P 1'
#
loop_
_entity.id
_entity.type
_entity.pdbx_description
1 polymer ?
#
loop_
_entity_poly.entity_id
_entity_poly.type
_entity_poly.pdbx_seq_one_letter_code
_entity_poly.pdbx_strand_id
1 'polypeptide(L)'
;MSILSVMTLPVNILAIYCITRKSTRQMGPYKWFLLAYQSTSTTFDFSLTIVVLPVVFFPIPMGYADSMIARWLSLRTHVALCTIVITVAVLTTCIVALFLYRLHVVIPHNHFLNFGCRAYISPDQSEARKWVLTEYPCAELFVDAPRLHMYTGPSMTHLVAVGLGKGFIVTNIILCVIFLSFYFLGKNNHLSQRTKFMQKRFLIYLCVQAAVPTFSLLGPVILILSSGASQLRQDLGSLIFFYSMAAHGFTSPLSVILCNDAYRASAVTFLKLNFVREKQIGIASASEQIGRQS
;
A
#
# COMPACT_ATOMS: atom_id res chain seq x y z
N MET A 1 -19.85 8.59 0.71
CA MET A 1 -18.63 8.70 1.53
C MET A 1 -18.84 7.85 2.78
N SER A 2 -18.24 6.67 2.81
CA SER A 2 -18.59 5.59 3.76
C SER A 2 -18.04 5.85 5.17
N ILE A 3 -18.68 5.27 6.20
CA ILE A 3 -18.18 5.24 7.60
C ILE A 3 -16.70 4.80 7.66
N LEU A 4 -16.29 3.87 6.78
CA LEU A 4 -14.89 3.45 6.66
C LEU A 4 -13.93 4.60 6.36
N SER A 5 -14.30 5.53 5.48
CA SER A 5 -13.44 6.66 5.10
C SER A 5 -13.25 7.63 6.26
N VAL A 6 -14.29 7.86 7.06
CA VAL A 6 -14.20 8.70 8.28
C VAL A 6 -13.29 8.04 9.32
N MET A 7 -13.39 6.72 9.47
CA MET A 7 -12.56 5.96 10.41
C MET A 7 -11.12 5.73 9.94
N THR A 8 -10.85 5.88 8.64
CA THR A 8 -9.53 5.63 8.04
C THR A 8 -8.46 6.55 8.60
N LEU A 9 -8.74 7.86 8.76
CA LEU A 9 -7.77 8.83 9.24
C LEU A 9 -7.36 8.59 10.71
N PRO A 10 -8.29 8.44 11.67
CA PRO A 10 -7.94 8.09 13.05
C PRO A 10 -7.12 6.80 13.18
N VAL A 11 -7.49 5.76 12.41
CA VAL A 11 -6.79 4.45 12.46
C VAL A 11 -5.38 4.56 11.86
N ASN A 12 -5.20 5.33 10.79
CA ASN A 12 -3.87 5.63 10.24
C ASN A 12 -2.98 6.39 11.23
N ILE A 13 -3.51 7.43 11.88
CA ILE A 13 -2.79 8.19 12.91
C ILE A 13 -2.39 7.27 14.07
N LEU A 14 -3.31 6.42 14.53
CA LEU A 14 -3.03 5.46 15.59
C LEU A 14 -1.95 4.44 15.18
N ALA A 15 -1.97 3.95 13.95
CA ALA A 15 -0.96 3.03 13.43
C ALA A 15 0.44 3.68 13.40
N ILE A 16 0.55 4.90 12.88
CA ILE A 16 1.81 5.66 12.85
C ILE A 16 2.32 5.96 14.27
N TYR A 17 1.43 6.34 15.18
CA TYR A 17 1.76 6.53 16.60
C TYR A 17 2.30 5.24 17.23
N CYS A 18 1.63 4.11 17.01
CA CYS A 18 2.06 2.81 17.50
C CYS A 18 3.44 2.42 16.95
N ILE A 19 3.68 2.59 15.64
CA ILE A 19 4.98 2.28 15.02
C ILE A 19 6.10 3.14 15.63
N THR A 20 5.88 4.44 15.77
CA THR A 20 6.93 5.37 16.23
C THR A 20 7.20 5.26 17.73
N ARG A 21 6.16 5.09 18.55
CA ARG A 21 6.26 5.17 20.03
C ARG A 21 6.17 3.83 20.76
N LYS A 22 5.59 2.79 20.14
CA LYS A 22 5.33 1.50 20.81
C LYS A 22 6.08 0.32 20.19
N SER A 23 6.91 0.56 19.16
CA SER A 23 7.79 -0.49 18.61
C SER A 23 8.78 -0.99 19.64
N THR A 24 8.90 -2.31 19.76
CA THR A 24 9.81 -2.94 20.71
C THR A 24 11.27 -2.82 20.25
N ARG A 25 12.21 -2.88 21.19
CA ARG A 25 13.66 -2.89 20.90
C ARG A 25 14.07 -4.05 19.98
N GLN A 26 13.34 -5.17 20.02
CA GLN A 26 13.56 -6.35 19.18
C GLN A 26 13.23 -6.12 17.70
N MET A 27 12.39 -5.14 17.35
CA MET A 27 12.09 -4.81 15.96
C MET A 27 13.27 -4.09 15.27
N GLY A 28 14.17 -3.45 16.01
CA GLY A 28 15.39 -2.85 15.43
C GLY A 28 15.09 -1.95 14.21
N PRO A 29 15.82 -2.10 13.09
CA PRO A 29 15.57 -1.38 11.84
C PRO A 29 14.22 -1.66 11.16
N TYR A 30 13.59 -2.82 11.42
CA TYR A 30 12.34 -3.23 10.78
C TYR A 30 11.20 -2.21 10.97
N LYS A 31 11.15 -1.53 12.13
CA LYS A 31 10.12 -0.52 12.40
C LYS A 31 10.12 0.64 11.40
N TRP A 32 11.27 0.96 10.82
CA TRP A 32 11.40 2.04 9.83
C TRP A 32 10.89 1.60 8.46
N PHE A 33 11.12 0.35 8.08
CA PHE A 33 10.50 -0.23 6.88
C PHE A 33 8.98 -0.33 7.03
N LEU A 34 8.50 -0.70 8.22
CA LEU A 34 7.07 -0.74 8.52
C LEU A 34 6.44 0.66 8.52
N LEU A 35 7.16 1.68 9.01
CA LEU A 35 6.75 3.08 8.94
C LEU A 35 6.70 3.57 7.49
N ALA A 36 7.70 3.24 6.67
CA ALA A 36 7.74 3.60 5.25
C ALA A 36 6.59 2.95 4.48
N TYR A 37 6.30 1.66 4.73
CA TYR A 37 5.12 0.98 4.20
C TYR A 37 3.82 1.70 4.61
N GLN A 38 3.63 1.96 5.91
CA GLN A 38 2.41 2.60 6.40
C GLN A 38 2.24 4.01 5.84
N SER A 39 3.31 4.80 5.77
CA SER A 39 3.29 6.17 5.25
C SER A 39 3.00 6.22 3.75
N THR A 40 3.57 5.29 2.99
CA THR A 40 3.31 5.15 1.55
C THR A 40 1.88 4.69 1.31
N SER A 41 1.36 3.75 2.12
CA SER A 41 -0.03 3.30 2.07
C SER A 41 -1.00 4.47 2.33
N THR A 42 -0.76 5.28 3.37
CA THR A 42 -1.55 6.48 3.65
C THR A 42 -1.46 7.51 2.51
N THR A 43 -0.29 7.67 1.89
CA THR A 43 -0.10 8.60 0.75
C THR A 43 -0.84 8.10 -0.50
N PHE A 44 -0.86 6.79 -0.71
CA PHE A 44 -1.65 6.16 -1.76
C PHE A 44 -3.15 6.40 -1.54
N ASP A 45 -3.68 6.17 -0.34
CA ASP A 45 -5.08 6.43 0.00
C ASP A 45 -5.44 7.92 -0.16
N PHE A 46 -4.56 8.82 0.29
CA PHE A 46 -4.72 10.26 0.11
C PHE A 46 -4.76 10.63 -1.38
N SER A 47 -3.85 10.07 -2.18
CA SER A 47 -3.79 10.31 -3.62
C SER A 47 -5.08 9.87 -4.31
N LEU A 48 -5.65 8.74 -3.92
CA LEU A 48 -6.88 8.23 -4.49
C LEU A 48 -8.13 8.99 -4.05
N THR A 49 -8.21 9.40 -2.79
CA THR A 49 -9.45 9.97 -2.23
C THR A 49 -9.53 11.48 -2.38
N ILE A 50 -8.40 12.16 -2.26
CA ILE A 50 -8.33 13.63 -2.17
C ILE A 50 -7.72 14.23 -3.43
N VAL A 51 -6.69 13.60 -4.02
CA VAL A 51 -6.00 14.16 -5.20
C VAL A 51 -6.67 13.76 -6.51
N VAL A 52 -7.02 12.48 -6.68
CA VAL A 52 -7.53 11.97 -7.97
C VAL A 52 -9.04 11.75 -7.94
N LEU A 53 -9.57 11.04 -6.93
CA LEU A 53 -10.95 10.55 -6.88
C LEU A 53 -11.39 9.99 -8.25
N PRO A 54 -10.86 8.82 -8.66
CA PRO A 54 -11.11 8.28 -9.98
C PRO A 54 -12.57 7.83 -10.10
N VAL A 55 -13.27 8.37 -11.09
CA VAL A 55 -14.60 7.92 -11.51
C VAL A 55 -14.40 7.00 -12.70
N VAL A 56 -14.78 5.74 -12.55
CA VAL A 56 -14.67 4.70 -13.59
C VAL A 56 -16.07 4.41 -14.14
N PHE A 57 -16.21 4.46 -15.46
CA PHE A 57 -17.39 4.01 -16.16
C PHE A 57 -17.35 2.49 -16.31
N PHE A 58 -18.48 1.83 -16.17
CA PHE A 58 -18.68 0.40 -16.39
C PHE A 58 -19.82 0.25 -17.38
N PRO A 59 -19.70 -0.65 -18.37
CA PRO A 59 -18.68 -1.70 -18.49
C PRO A 59 -17.42 -1.29 -19.29
N ILE A 60 -17.36 -0.06 -19.81
CA ILE A 60 -16.27 0.44 -20.65
C ILE A 60 -15.13 0.96 -19.76
N PRO A 61 -13.86 0.52 -19.91
CA PRO A 61 -12.73 0.95 -19.07
C PRO A 61 -12.29 2.40 -19.35
N MET A 62 -13.20 3.34 -19.11
CA MET A 62 -13.02 4.77 -19.25
C MET A 62 -13.20 5.40 -17.87
N GLY A 63 -12.46 6.47 -17.60
CA GLY A 63 -12.64 7.20 -16.35
C GLY A 63 -11.98 8.56 -16.37
N TYR A 64 -12.34 9.38 -15.38
CA TYR A 64 -11.78 10.71 -15.17
C TYR A 64 -11.53 10.96 -13.67
N ALA A 65 -10.70 11.96 -13.38
CA ALA A 65 -10.42 12.39 -12.02
C ALA A 65 -11.44 13.45 -11.60
N ASP A 66 -12.17 13.26 -10.50
CA ASP A 66 -13.23 14.18 -10.04
C ASP A 66 -13.05 14.66 -8.59
N SER A 67 -11.81 14.92 -8.19
CA SER A 67 -11.56 15.46 -6.85
C SER A 67 -11.69 16.99 -6.80
N MET A 68 -11.99 17.55 -5.63
CA MET A 68 -12.02 19.01 -5.43
C MET A 68 -10.69 19.67 -5.81
N ILE A 69 -9.58 19.02 -5.48
CA ILE A 69 -8.22 19.48 -5.81
C ILE A 69 -7.92 19.33 -7.30
N ALA A 70 -8.41 18.28 -7.96
CA ALA A 70 -8.29 18.10 -9.40
C ALA A 70 -9.07 19.17 -10.16
N ARG A 71 -10.24 19.59 -9.66
CA ARG A 71 -11.02 20.69 -10.22
C ARG A 71 -10.34 22.04 -10.02
N TRP A 72 -9.73 22.26 -8.85
CA TRP A 72 -9.02 23.50 -8.54
C TRP A 72 -7.72 23.65 -9.35
N LEU A 73 -6.96 22.57 -9.54
CA LEU A 73 -5.71 22.54 -10.30
C LEU A 73 -5.88 22.21 -11.78
N SER A 74 -7.10 21.97 -12.26
CA SER A 74 -7.39 21.47 -13.61
C SER A 74 -6.49 20.29 -14.01
N LEU A 75 -6.40 19.28 -13.13
CA LEU A 75 -5.52 18.12 -13.32
C LEU A 75 -5.93 17.33 -14.57
N ARG A 76 -5.00 17.20 -15.53
CA ARG A 76 -5.16 16.31 -16.69
C ARG A 76 -5.29 14.86 -16.21
N THR A 77 -6.22 14.10 -16.81
CA THR A 77 -6.44 12.67 -16.51
C THR A 77 -5.16 11.84 -16.56
N HIS A 78 -4.26 12.16 -17.48
CA HIS A 78 -2.95 11.51 -17.58
C HIS A 78 -2.07 11.71 -16.33
N VAL A 79 -2.01 12.93 -15.79
CA VAL A 79 -1.22 13.25 -14.59
C VAL A 79 -1.79 12.53 -13.37
N ALA A 80 -3.11 12.45 -13.28
CA ALA A 80 -3.80 11.71 -12.23
C ALA A 80 -3.48 10.20 -12.28
N LEU A 81 -3.51 9.60 -13.47
CA LEU A 81 -3.12 8.20 -13.68
C LEU A 81 -1.66 7.94 -13.32
N CYS A 82 -0.73 8.79 -13.77
CA CYS A 82 0.69 8.67 -13.41
C CYS A 82 0.90 8.74 -11.89
N THR A 83 0.19 9.64 -11.21
CA THR A 83 0.27 9.80 -9.75
C THR A 83 -0.15 8.51 -9.02
N ILE A 84 -1.24 7.86 -9.46
CA ILE A 84 -1.68 6.57 -8.90
C ILE A 84 -0.66 5.48 -9.19
N VAL A 85 -0.16 5.37 -10.43
CA VAL A 85 0.81 4.33 -10.81
C VAL A 85 2.10 4.46 -10.00
N ILE A 86 2.61 5.68 -9.82
CA ILE A 86 3.82 5.94 -9.04
C ILE A 86 3.61 5.54 -7.58
N THR A 87 2.50 5.94 -6.97
CA THR A 87 2.22 5.62 -5.56
C THR A 87 2.05 4.12 -5.32
N VAL A 88 1.42 3.39 -6.26
CA VAL A 88 1.38 1.92 -6.23
C VAL A 88 2.78 1.32 -6.35
N ALA A 89 3.62 1.79 -7.27
CA ALA A 89 4.97 1.28 -7.46
C ALA A 89 5.86 1.47 -6.21
N VAL A 90 5.74 2.62 -5.53
CA VAL A 90 6.44 2.88 -4.26
C VAL A 90 5.92 1.94 -3.18
N LEU A 91 4.60 1.73 -3.08
CA LEU A 91 4.00 0.81 -2.11
C LEU A 91 4.50 -0.63 -2.30
N THR A 92 4.52 -1.12 -3.55
CA THR A 92 5.07 -2.43 -3.89
C THR A 92 6.55 -2.54 -3.51
N THR A 93 7.34 -1.49 -3.75
CA THR A 93 8.76 -1.45 -3.39
C THR A 93 8.95 -1.57 -1.87
N CYS A 94 8.12 -0.89 -1.06
CA CYS A 94 8.14 -1.01 0.39
C CYS A 94 7.80 -2.44 0.87
N ILE A 95 6.82 -3.09 0.24
CA ILE A 95 6.46 -4.49 0.57
C ILE A 95 7.64 -5.42 0.26
N VAL A 96 8.24 -5.30 -0.91
CA VAL A 96 9.41 -6.10 -1.29
C VAL A 96 10.57 -5.86 -0.32
N ALA A 97 10.84 -4.61 0.05
CA ALA A 97 11.87 -4.27 1.03
C ALA A 97 11.65 -4.95 2.40
N LEU A 98 10.40 -5.05 2.87
CA LEU A 98 10.08 -5.77 4.12
C LEU A 98 10.42 -7.26 4.04
N PHE A 99 10.13 -7.92 2.92
CA PHE A 99 10.47 -9.34 2.71
C PHE A 99 11.97 -9.55 2.49
N LEU A 100 12.65 -8.67 1.75
CA LEU A 100 14.10 -8.74 1.54
C LEU A 100 14.89 -8.52 2.82
N TYR A 101 14.49 -7.53 3.64
CA TYR A 101 15.09 -7.32 4.97
C TYR A 101 14.99 -8.58 5.82
N ARG A 102 13.85 -9.28 5.74
CA ARG A 102 13.66 -10.53 6.47
C ARG A 102 14.52 -11.67 5.93
N LEU A 103 14.63 -11.80 4.61
CA LEU A 103 15.52 -12.78 3.98
C LEU A 103 16.96 -12.59 4.47
N HIS A 104 17.43 -11.34 4.54
CA HIS A 104 18.76 -10.98 5.03
C HIS A 104 18.98 -11.33 6.51
N VAL A 105 17.94 -11.27 7.35
CA VAL A 105 18.02 -11.63 8.78
C VAL A 105 17.93 -13.14 9.03
N VAL A 106 17.33 -13.91 8.11
CA VAL A 106 17.10 -15.36 8.27
C VAL A 106 18.22 -16.22 7.65
N ILE A 107 18.98 -15.71 6.69
CA ILE A 107 20.05 -16.45 6.02
C ILE A 107 21.34 -16.49 6.89
N PRO A 108 21.97 -17.67 7.09
CA PRO A 108 23.27 -17.78 7.75
C PRO A 108 24.41 -17.21 6.88
N HIS A 109 25.40 -16.56 7.50
CA HIS A 109 26.46 -15.75 6.86
C HIS A 109 27.24 -16.41 5.69
N ASN A 110 27.25 -17.75 5.59
CA ASN A 110 28.03 -18.52 4.60
C ASN A 110 27.18 -19.23 3.51
N HIS A 111 25.96 -18.77 3.20
CA HIS A 111 25.15 -19.35 2.12
C HIS A 111 25.34 -18.61 0.79
N PHE A 112 25.40 -19.32 -0.35
CA PHE A 112 25.58 -18.72 -1.70
C PHE A 112 24.49 -17.71 -2.12
N LEU A 113 23.37 -17.68 -1.38
CA LEU A 113 22.25 -16.75 -1.57
C LEU A 113 22.43 -15.44 -0.78
N ASN A 114 23.59 -15.20 -0.16
CA ASN A 114 23.94 -13.93 0.45
C ASN A 114 24.32 -12.90 -0.64
N PHE A 115 23.36 -12.57 -1.50
CA PHE A 115 23.48 -11.44 -2.41
C PHE A 115 23.20 -10.17 -1.61
N GLY A 116 24.26 -9.39 -1.38
CA GLY A 116 24.13 -8.00 -1.01
C GLY A 116 23.27 -7.29 -2.06
N CYS A 117 22.06 -6.89 -1.67
CA CYS A 117 21.16 -6.16 -2.54
C CYS A 117 21.69 -4.73 -2.68
N ARG A 118 22.40 -4.44 -3.77
CA ARG A 118 22.74 -3.08 -4.21
C ARG A 118 21.88 -2.73 -5.42
N ALA A 119 21.44 -1.47 -5.42
CA ALA A 119 20.34 -0.91 -6.18
C ALA A 119 20.44 -0.99 -7.71
N TYR A 120 19.25 -0.95 -8.34
CA TYR A 120 18.84 -0.28 -9.58
C TYR A 120 19.84 -0.22 -10.76
N ILE A 121 19.46 -0.86 -11.88
CA ILE A 121 19.95 -0.52 -13.22
C ILE A 121 18.72 -0.29 -14.10
N SER A 122 18.61 0.93 -14.64
CA SER A 122 17.69 1.28 -15.73
C SER A 122 18.17 0.63 -17.02
N PRO A 123 17.28 0.17 -17.93
CA PRO A 123 17.70 -0.21 -19.27
C PRO A 123 18.15 1.04 -20.05
N ASP A 124 19.08 0.80 -20.98
CA ASP A 124 19.79 1.77 -21.81
C ASP A 124 18.83 2.57 -22.72
N GLN A 125 19.03 3.89 -22.79
CA GLN A 125 18.22 4.90 -23.50
C GLN A 125 18.70 5.13 -24.95
N SER A 126 19.76 4.43 -25.37
CA SER A 126 20.46 4.68 -26.64
C SER A 126 19.65 4.32 -27.89
N GLU A 127 18.77 3.31 -27.80
CA GLU A 127 17.98 2.80 -28.94
C GLU A 127 16.73 3.65 -29.20
N ALA A 128 16.05 4.09 -28.14
CA ALA A 128 14.86 4.94 -28.22
C ALA A 128 15.19 6.33 -28.80
N ARG A 129 16.39 6.86 -28.51
CA ARG A 129 16.87 8.15 -29.06
C ARG A 129 17.06 8.09 -30.58
N LYS A 130 17.55 6.96 -31.11
CA LYS A 130 17.78 6.78 -32.55
C LYS A 130 16.46 6.71 -33.32
N TRP A 131 15.48 5.97 -32.81
CA TRP A 131 14.20 5.80 -33.48
C TRP A 131 13.41 7.13 -33.61
N VAL A 132 13.38 7.94 -32.55
CA VAL A 132 12.65 9.23 -32.54
C VAL A 132 13.26 10.25 -33.51
N LEU A 133 14.58 10.33 -33.59
CA LEU A 133 15.27 11.22 -34.53
C LEU A 133 15.13 10.75 -36.00
N THR A 134 14.84 9.46 -36.20
CA THR A 134 14.59 8.90 -37.54
C THR A 134 13.16 9.17 -38.02
N GLU A 135 12.18 9.08 -37.12
CA GLU A 135 10.76 9.27 -37.47
C GLU A 135 10.33 10.75 -37.47
N TYR A 136 10.95 11.58 -36.63
CA TYR A 136 10.62 13.01 -36.49
C TYR A 136 11.89 13.88 -36.43
N PRO A 137 12.47 14.25 -37.59
CA PRO A 137 13.72 15.02 -37.64
C PRO A 137 13.60 16.41 -36.98
N CYS A 138 12.39 16.99 -36.95
CA CYS A 138 12.11 18.28 -36.33
C CYS A 138 12.11 18.26 -34.78
N ALA A 139 12.18 17.07 -34.16
CA ALA A 139 12.18 16.93 -32.71
C ALA A 139 13.53 17.31 -32.06
N GLU A 140 14.61 17.43 -32.85
CA GLU A 140 15.96 17.71 -32.37
C GLU A 140 16.04 18.99 -31.50
N LEU A 141 15.19 19.98 -31.79
CA LEU A 141 15.10 21.23 -31.02
C LEU A 141 14.49 21.09 -29.60
N PHE A 142 13.80 19.98 -29.31
CA PHE A 142 13.03 19.80 -28.06
C PHE A 142 13.51 18.60 -27.22
N VAL A 143 14.48 17.82 -27.72
CA VAL A 143 15.01 16.61 -27.05
C VAL A 143 15.84 16.96 -25.79
N ASP A 144 16.37 18.19 -25.70
CA ASP A 144 17.15 18.64 -24.53
C ASP A 144 16.29 19.26 -23.41
N ALA A 145 14.96 19.24 -23.52
CA ALA A 145 14.08 19.75 -22.47
C ALA A 145 14.07 18.80 -21.26
N PRO A 146 14.38 19.24 -20.01
CA PRO A 146 14.66 18.33 -18.88
C PRO A 146 13.49 17.47 -18.36
N ARG A 147 12.30 17.47 -19.00
CA ARG A 147 11.05 16.95 -18.41
C ARG A 147 9.98 16.46 -19.39
N LEU A 148 10.35 15.93 -20.57
CA LEU A 148 9.36 15.45 -21.53
C LEU A 148 9.32 13.92 -21.59
N HIS A 149 8.19 13.32 -21.17
CA HIS A 149 7.89 11.91 -21.40
C HIS A 149 6.55 11.82 -22.14
N MET A 150 6.56 11.22 -23.33
CA MET A 150 5.37 11.02 -24.16
C MET A 150 5.00 9.54 -24.16
N TYR A 151 3.71 9.25 -24.00
CA TYR A 151 3.16 7.91 -24.03
C TYR A 151 2.23 7.76 -25.23
N THR A 152 2.48 6.75 -26.06
CA THR A 152 1.59 6.32 -27.15
C THR A 152 0.75 5.11 -26.71
N GLY A 153 -0.38 4.82 -27.39
CA GLY A 153 -1.27 3.69 -27.06
C GLY A 153 -0.55 2.33 -26.88
N PRO A 154 0.38 1.92 -27.75
CA PRO A 154 1.19 0.70 -27.58
C PRO A 154 2.07 0.72 -26.32
N SER A 155 2.51 1.90 -25.88
CA SER A 155 3.28 2.09 -24.65
C SER A 155 2.45 1.80 -23.39
N MET A 156 1.15 2.11 -23.42
CA MET A 156 0.23 1.76 -22.33
C MET A 156 -0.01 0.25 -22.24
N THR A 157 -0.17 -0.43 -23.37
CA THR A 157 -0.26 -1.90 -23.42
C THR A 157 1.03 -2.57 -22.94
N HIS A 158 2.19 -2.03 -23.34
CA HIS A 158 3.50 -2.47 -22.85
C HIS A 158 3.67 -2.23 -21.34
N LEU A 159 3.19 -1.09 -20.82
CA LEU A 159 3.23 -0.78 -19.38
C LEU A 159 2.40 -1.78 -18.57
N VAL A 160 1.21 -2.15 -19.05
CA VAL A 160 0.37 -3.18 -18.42
C VAL A 160 1.06 -4.55 -18.47
N ALA A 161 1.61 -4.94 -19.63
CA ALA A 161 2.32 -6.21 -19.79
C ALA A 161 3.58 -6.30 -18.89
N VAL A 162 4.39 -5.24 -18.83
CA VAL A 162 5.54 -5.14 -17.92
C VAL A 162 5.08 -5.14 -16.46
N GLY A 163 3.98 -4.47 -16.14
CA GLY A 163 3.39 -4.47 -14.79
C GLY A 163 2.98 -5.87 -14.34
N LEU A 164 2.30 -6.63 -15.21
CA LEU A 164 1.92 -8.02 -14.96
C LEU A 164 3.16 -8.92 -14.82
N GLY A 165 4.14 -8.79 -15.72
CA GLY A 165 5.40 -9.55 -15.66
C GLY A 165 6.18 -9.27 -14.37
N LYS A 166 6.33 -7.99 -13.99
CA LYS A 166 6.96 -7.61 -12.72
C LYS A 166 6.16 -8.10 -11.52
N GLY A 167 4.84 -7.99 -11.55
CA GLY A 167 3.97 -8.51 -10.49
C GLY A 167 4.12 -10.02 -10.30
N PHE A 168 4.22 -10.77 -11.39
CA PHE A 168 4.48 -12.21 -11.36
C PHE A 168 5.85 -12.52 -10.73
N ILE A 169 6.91 -11.83 -11.17
CA ILE A 169 8.26 -12.01 -10.60
C ILE A 169 8.26 -11.70 -9.09
N VAL A 170 7.69 -10.57 -8.68
CA VAL A 170 7.60 -10.15 -7.27
C VAL A 170 6.83 -11.18 -6.44
N THR A 171 5.71 -11.68 -6.96
CA THR A 171 4.90 -12.70 -6.29
C THR A 171 5.69 -13.98 -6.06
N ASN A 172 6.40 -14.46 -7.08
CA ASN A 172 7.26 -15.64 -6.96
C ASN A 172 8.39 -15.44 -5.95
N ILE A 173 9.05 -14.27 -5.96
CA ILE A 173 10.08 -13.93 -4.97
C ILE A 173 9.50 -13.99 -3.55
N ILE A 174 8.34 -13.37 -3.30
CA ILE A 174 7.69 -13.38 -1.99
C ILE A 174 7.34 -14.80 -1.56
N LEU A 175 6.77 -15.63 -2.44
CA LEU A 175 6.45 -17.03 -2.16
C LEU A 175 7.70 -17.84 -1.83
N CYS A 176 8.79 -17.66 -2.59
CA CYS A 176 10.08 -18.28 -2.30
C CYS A 176 10.62 -17.86 -0.93
N VAL A 177 10.57 -16.56 -0.59
CA VAL A 177 11.01 -16.06 0.72
C VAL A 177 10.18 -16.66 1.85
N ILE A 178 8.86 -16.77 1.69
CA ILE A 178 7.97 -17.39 2.68
C ILE A 178 8.35 -18.86 2.88
N PHE A 179 8.48 -19.61 1.78
CA PHE A 179 8.84 -21.02 1.81
C PHE A 179 10.19 -21.24 2.50
N LEU A 180 11.22 -20.51 2.08
CA LEU A 180 12.56 -20.59 2.67
C LEU A 180 12.55 -20.19 4.15
N SER A 181 11.80 -19.15 4.51
CA SER A 181 11.68 -18.71 5.90
C SER A 181 11.06 -19.80 6.78
N PHE A 182 10.03 -20.51 6.33
CA PHE A 182 9.46 -21.63 7.08
C PHE A 182 10.41 -22.83 7.13
N TYR A 183 11.06 -23.17 6.01
CA TYR A 183 12.01 -24.27 5.92
C TYR A 183 13.20 -24.08 6.89
N PHE A 184 13.90 -22.96 6.81
CA PHE A 184 15.06 -22.67 7.66
C PHE A 184 14.68 -22.52 9.13
N LEU A 185 13.52 -21.94 9.42
CA LEU A 185 13.04 -21.81 10.79
C LEU A 185 12.70 -23.16 11.44
N GLY A 186 12.24 -24.13 10.64
CA GLY A 186 12.08 -25.52 11.07
C GLY A 186 13.42 -26.17 11.42
N LYS A 187 14.40 -26.04 10.52
CA LYS A 187 15.71 -26.72 10.60
C LYS A 187 16.68 -26.13 11.63
N ASN A 188 16.50 -24.88 12.05
CA ASN A 188 17.45 -24.20 12.92
C ASN A 188 17.38 -24.73 14.38
N ASN A 189 18.28 -25.63 14.77
CA ASN A 189 18.28 -26.23 16.12
C ASN A 189 18.84 -25.31 17.22
N HIS A 190 19.50 -24.20 16.86
CA HIS A 190 20.05 -23.24 17.83
C HIS A 190 19.00 -22.28 18.40
N LEU A 191 17.81 -22.21 17.77
CA LEU A 191 16.72 -21.36 18.25
C LEU A 191 15.78 -22.13 19.19
N SER A 192 15.49 -21.55 20.34
CA SER A 192 14.49 -22.09 21.26
C SER A 192 13.12 -22.19 20.61
N GLN A 193 12.30 -23.14 21.06
CA GLN A 193 10.94 -23.33 20.52
C GLN A 193 10.08 -22.07 20.63
N ARG A 194 10.24 -21.32 21.74
CA ARG A 194 9.61 -20.02 21.93
C ARG A 194 10.01 -19.02 20.86
N THR A 195 11.29 -18.94 20.50
CA THR A 195 11.78 -18.04 19.45
C THR A 195 11.26 -18.44 18.07
N LYS A 196 11.26 -19.75 17.75
CA LYS A 196 10.69 -20.26 16.49
C LYS A 196 9.21 -19.90 16.35
N PHE A 197 8.43 -20.05 17.42
CA PHE A 197 7.03 -19.66 17.44
C PHE A 197 6.84 -18.16 17.17
N MET A 198 7.63 -17.30 17.84
CA MET A 198 7.57 -15.86 17.63
C MET A 198 7.90 -15.47 16.18
N GLN A 199 8.92 -16.09 15.59
CA GLN A 199 9.32 -15.85 14.20
C GLN A 199 8.25 -16.31 13.20
N LYS A 200 7.63 -17.49 13.38
CA LYS A 200 6.52 -17.97 12.53
C LYS A 200 5.34 -17.02 12.58
N ARG A 201 4.94 -16.59 13.78
CA ARG A 201 3.83 -15.66 13.98
C ARG A 201 4.09 -14.31 13.30
N PHE A 202 5.32 -13.79 13.42
CA PHE A 202 5.73 -12.60 12.71
C PHE A 202 5.73 -12.77 11.17
N LEU A 203 5.96 -13.98 10.64
CA LEU A 203 5.84 -14.25 9.19
C LEU A 203 4.41 -14.18 8.71
N ILE A 204 3.52 -14.83 9.43
CA ILE A 204 2.08 -14.80 9.15
C ILE A 204 1.58 -13.35 9.15
N TYR A 205 1.98 -12.56 10.13
CA TYR A 205 1.65 -11.13 10.22
C TYR A 205 2.12 -10.32 9.02
N LEU A 206 3.34 -10.55 8.55
CA LEU A 206 3.85 -9.88 7.34
C LEU A 206 3.07 -10.31 6.08
N CYS A 207 2.74 -11.60 5.95
CA CYS A 207 1.92 -12.09 4.84
C CYS A 207 0.52 -11.45 4.83
N VAL A 208 -0.12 -11.31 6.01
CA VAL A 208 -1.41 -10.62 6.14
C VAL A 208 -1.30 -9.17 5.69
N GLN A 209 -0.27 -8.44 6.14
CA GLN A 209 -0.04 -7.03 5.76
C GLN A 209 0.23 -6.85 4.25
N ALA A 210 0.90 -7.80 3.61
CA ALA A 210 1.14 -7.78 2.16
C ALA A 210 -0.09 -8.18 1.34
N ALA A 211 -0.93 -9.07 1.87
CA ALA A 211 -2.16 -9.52 1.23
C ALA A 211 -3.19 -8.39 1.13
N VAL A 212 -3.32 -7.54 2.16
CA VAL A 212 -4.29 -6.43 2.19
C VAL A 212 -4.22 -5.53 0.94
N PRO A 213 -3.10 -4.86 0.62
CA PRO A 213 -2.99 -4.04 -0.60
C PRO A 213 -3.12 -4.87 -1.87
N THR A 214 -2.62 -6.12 -1.88
CA THR A 214 -2.68 -6.98 -3.07
C THR A 214 -4.14 -7.28 -3.46
N PHE A 215 -4.96 -7.74 -2.53
CA PHE A 215 -6.37 -8.05 -2.82
C PHE A 215 -7.21 -6.80 -3.07
N SER A 216 -6.94 -5.72 -2.32
CA SER A 216 -7.64 -4.45 -2.51
C SER A 216 -7.38 -3.81 -3.88
N LEU A 217 -6.20 -4.00 -4.47
CA LEU A 217 -5.87 -3.48 -5.80
C LEU A 217 -6.28 -4.44 -6.93
N LEU A 218 -6.14 -5.74 -6.69
CA LEU A 218 -6.47 -6.75 -7.68
C LEU A 218 -7.99 -6.85 -7.92
N GLY A 219 -8.80 -6.65 -6.88
CA GLY A 219 -10.27 -6.64 -6.98
C GLY A 219 -10.80 -5.66 -8.04
N PRO A 220 -10.52 -4.34 -7.94
CA PRO A 220 -10.82 -3.34 -8.97
C PRO A 220 -10.39 -3.71 -10.38
N VAL A 221 -9.17 -4.24 -10.53
CA VAL A 221 -8.62 -4.60 -11.83
C VAL A 221 -9.41 -5.75 -12.45
N ILE A 222 -9.68 -6.81 -11.67
CA ILE A 222 -10.49 -7.95 -12.14
C ILE A 222 -11.91 -7.48 -12.50
N LEU A 223 -12.50 -6.59 -11.70
CA LEU A 223 -13.83 -6.03 -11.99
C LEU A 223 -13.86 -5.25 -13.31
N ILE A 224 -12.87 -4.40 -13.57
CA ILE A 224 -12.77 -3.65 -14.84
C ILE A 224 -12.55 -4.58 -16.03
N LEU A 225 -11.75 -5.65 -15.86
CA LEU A 225 -11.48 -6.61 -16.93
C LEU A 225 -12.67 -7.52 -17.23
N SER A 226 -13.47 -7.86 -16.22
CA SER A 226 -14.63 -8.75 -16.35
C SER A 226 -15.93 -8.02 -16.67
N SER A 227 -16.01 -6.70 -16.48
CA SER A 227 -17.25 -5.93 -16.62
C SER A 227 -17.85 -5.98 -18.02
N GLY A 228 -17.01 -6.07 -19.06
CA GLY A 228 -17.44 -6.20 -20.44
C GLY A 228 -18.14 -7.53 -20.73
N ALA A 229 -17.74 -8.61 -20.05
CA ALA A 229 -18.34 -9.94 -20.21
C ALA A 229 -19.57 -10.13 -19.31
N SER A 230 -19.63 -9.45 -18.16
CA SER A 230 -20.64 -9.68 -17.12
C SER A 230 -21.85 -8.74 -17.18
N GLN A 231 -21.96 -7.87 -18.20
CA GLN A 231 -22.99 -6.80 -18.27
C GLN A 231 -23.12 -6.02 -16.96
N LEU A 232 -21.99 -5.71 -16.33
CA LEU A 232 -21.98 -5.10 -14.99
C LEU A 232 -22.64 -3.71 -15.04
N ARG A 233 -23.69 -3.51 -14.23
CA ARG A 233 -24.37 -2.22 -14.10
C ARG A 233 -23.40 -1.15 -13.56
N GLN A 234 -23.46 0.06 -14.13
CA GLN A 234 -22.66 1.22 -13.72
C GLN A 234 -22.68 1.45 -12.20
N ASP A 235 -23.87 1.48 -11.60
CA ASP A 235 -24.06 1.75 -10.17
C ASP A 235 -23.35 0.70 -9.30
N LEU A 236 -23.46 -0.57 -9.69
CA LEU A 236 -22.90 -1.69 -8.96
C LEU A 236 -21.38 -1.74 -9.10
N GLY A 237 -20.85 -1.58 -10.32
CA GLY A 237 -19.40 -1.56 -10.57
C GLY A 237 -18.72 -0.40 -9.84
N SER A 238 -19.32 0.79 -9.88
CA SER A 238 -18.81 1.97 -9.17
C SER A 238 -18.82 1.73 -7.65
N LEU A 239 -19.91 1.17 -7.11
CA LEU A 239 -20.03 0.89 -5.68
C LEU A 239 -18.98 -0.13 -5.20
N ILE A 240 -18.79 -1.23 -5.92
CA ILE A 240 -17.79 -2.25 -5.57
C ILE A 240 -16.38 -1.66 -5.67
N PHE A 241 -16.10 -0.88 -6.72
CA PHE A 241 -14.83 -0.17 -6.87
C PHE A 241 -14.55 0.73 -5.66
N PHE A 242 -15.45 1.67 -5.34
CA PHE A 242 -15.26 2.58 -4.21
C PHE A 242 -15.16 1.85 -2.86
N TYR A 243 -15.93 0.78 -2.67
CA TYR A 243 -15.88 -0.01 -1.45
C TYR A 243 -14.54 -0.72 -1.28
N SER A 244 -14.01 -1.34 -2.34
CA SER A 244 -12.70 -2.02 -2.29
C SER A 244 -11.55 -1.05 -1.97
N MET A 245 -11.58 0.16 -2.53
CA MET A 245 -10.59 1.21 -2.23
C MET A 245 -10.75 1.77 -0.80
N ALA A 246 -11.99 2.01 -0.35
CA ALA A 246 -12.23 2.46 1.03
C ALA A 246 -11.87 1.38 2.06
N ALA A 247 -12.11 0.11 1.74
CA ALA A 247 -11.72 -1.02 2.57
C ALA A 247 -10.21 -1.10 2.73
N HIS A 248 -9.43 -0.85 1.67
CA HIS A 248 -7.96 -0.78 1.76
C HIS A 248 -7.49 0.20 2.83
N GLY A 249 -7.95 1.46 2.75
CA GLY A 249 -7.48 2.53 3.62
C GLY A 249 -7.80 2.29 5.10
N PHE A 250 -8.88 1.57 5.40
CA PHE A 250 -9.20 1.15 6.75
C PHE A 250 -8.43 -0.11 7.18
N THR A 251 -8.40 -1.14 6.34
CA THR A 251 -7.84 -2.45 6.69
C THR A 251 -6.32 -2.48 6.73
N SER A 252 -5.63 -1.67 5.93
CA SER A 252 -4.16 -1.56 5.93
C SER A 252 -3.60 -1.15 7.30
N PRO A 253 -3.93 0.05 7.85
CA PRO A 253 -3.44 0.44 9.18
C PRO A 253 -3.99 -0.46 10.31
N LEU A 254 -5.21 -0.98 10.16
CA LEU A 254 -5.77 -1.92 11.13
C LEU A 254 -4.96 -3.22 11.18
N SER A 255 -4.54 -3.76 10.02
CA SER A 255 -3.68 -4.95 9.96
C SER A 255 -2.32 -4.70 10.63
N VAL A 256 -1.77 -3.50 10.52
CA VAL A 256 -0.53 -3.12 11.22
C VAL A 256 -0.71 -3.16 12.73
N ILE A 257 -1.81 -2.61 13.25
CA ILE A 257 -2.12 -2.61 14.67
C ILE A 257 -2.40 -4.03 15.18
N LEU A 258 -3.26 -4.78 14.48
CA LEU A 258 -3.70 -6.12 14.90
C LEU A 258 -2.59 -7.17 14.77
N CYS A 259 -1.72 -7.05 13.79
CA CYS A 259 -0.62 -7.99 13.56
C CYS A 259 0.65 -7.61 14.35
N ASN A 260 0.53 -6.85 15.44
CA ASN A 260 1.65 -6.59 16.35
C ASN A 260 1.17 -6.54 17.81
N ASP A 261 1.72 -7.42 18.65
CA ASP A 261 1.33 -7.56 20.05
C ASP A 261 1.46 -6.25 20.85
N ALA A 262 2.54 -5.49 20.63
CA ALA A 262 2.78 -4.23 21.34
C ALA A 262 1.79 -3.13 20.90
N TYR A 263 1.41 -3.14 19.62
CA TYR A 263 0.47 -2.16 19.08
C TYR A 263 -0.96 -2.48 19.50
N ARG A 264 -1.37 -3.77 19.48
CA ARG A 264 -2.66 -4.21 20.02
C ARG A 264 -2.84 -3.81 21.47
N ALA A 265 -1.83 -4.08 22.30
CA ALA A 265 -1.88 -3.70 23.71
C ALA A 265 -2.08 -2.19 23.88
N SER A 266 -1.33 -1.39 23.13
CA SER A 266 -1.47 0.08 23.16
C SER A 266 -2.84 0.55 22.68
N ALA A 267 -3.38 -0.04 21.61
CA ALA A 267 -4.69 0.31 21.07
C ALA A 267 -5.81 -0.01 22.07
N VAL A 268 -5.77 -1.19 22.72
CA VAL A 268 -6.73 -1.56 23.77
C VAL A 268 -6.64 -0.61 24.96
N THR A 269 -5.45 -0.24 25.40
CA THR A 269 -5.28 0.75 26.47
C THR A 269 -5.88 2.11 26.10
N PHE A 270 -5.65 2.57 24.87
CA PHE A 270 -6.21 3.83 24.38
C PHE A 270 -7.74 3.81 24.34
N LEU A 271 -8.34 2.72 23.85
CA LEU A 271 -9.80 2.55 23.83
C LEU A 271 -10.40 2.51 25.24
N LYS A 272 -9.76 1.80 26.18
CA LYS A 272 -10.20 1.75 27.58
C LYS A 272 -10.16 3.14 28.25
N LEU A 273 -9.09 3.91 28.03
CA LEU A 273 -8.95 5.26 28.61
C LEU A 273 -10.02 6.21 28.08
N ASN A 274 -10.32 6.16 26.78
CA ASN A 274 -11.38 7.00 26.19
C ASN A 274 -12.76 6.64 26.73
N PHE A 275 -13.06 5.34 26.89
CA PHE A 275 -14.35 4.90 27.44
C PHE A 275 -14.52 5.33 28.91
N VAL A 276 -13.46 5.25 29.71
CA VAL A 276 -13.49 5.74 31.11
C VAL A 276 -13.69 7.25 31.14
N ARG A 277 -13.01 8.01 30.26
CA ARG A 277 -13.15 9.46 30.16
C ARG A 277 -14.56 9.88 29.75
N GLU A 278 -15.16 9.24 28.74
CA GLU A 278 -16.54 9.52 28.32
C GLU A 278 -17.53 9.25 29.45
N LYS A 279 -17.35 8.15 30.19
CA LYS A 279 -18.18 7.83 31.36
C LYS A 279 -18.07 8.90 32.45
N GLN A 280 -16.86 9.42 32.72
CA GLN A 280 -16.65 10.48 33.72
C GLN A 280 -17.28 11.81 33.30
N ILE A 281 -17.16 12.19 32.02
CA ILE A 281 -17.79 13.40 31.48
C ILE A 281 -19.32 13.30 31.54
N GLY A 282 -19.89 12.15 31.16
CA GLY A 282 -21.34 11.92 31.25
C GLY A 282 -21.87 12.02 32.69
N ILE A 283 -21.14 11.49 33.67
CA ILE A 283 -21.49 11.61 35.09
C ILE A 283 -21.41 13.07 35.56
N ALA A 284 -20.34 13.79 35.18
CA ALA A 284 -20.19 15.21 35.53
C ALA A 284 -21.33 16.08 34.96
N SER A 285 -21.68 15.88 33.68
CA SER A 285 -22.79 16.60 33.05
C SER A 285 -24.15 16.28 33.69
N ALA A 286 -24.37 15.02 34.10
CA ALA A 286 -25.59 14.63 34.79
C ALA A 286 -25.69 15.26 36.19
N SER A 287 -24.57 15.32 36.92
CA SER A 287 -24.54 15.98 38.23
C SER A 287 -24.77 17.50 38.16
N GLU A 288 -24.30 18.16 37.10
CA GLU A 288 -24.49 19.59 36.89
C GLU A 288 -25.94 19.94 36.51
N GLN A 289 -26.63 19.07 35.77
CA GLN A 289 -28.06 19.24 35.47
C GLN A 289 -28.95 19.06 36.69
N ILE A 290 -28.63 18.09 37.57
CA ILE A 290 -29.37 17.88 38.82
C ILE A 290 -29.21 19.09 39.76
N GLY A 291 -28.01 19.66 39.86
CA GLY A 291 -27.75 20.84 40.69
C GLY A 291 -28.36 22.16 40.17
N ARG A 292 -28.82 22.22 38.92
CA ARG A 292 -29.55 23.39 38.37
C ARG A 292 -31.07 23.27 38.50
N GLN A 293 -31.59 22.09 38.85
CA GLN A 293 -33.02 21.85 39.04
C GLN A 293 -33.45 21.83 40.53
N SER A 294 -32.49 21.88 41.45
CA SER A 294 -32.68 22.03 42.91
C SER A 294 -32.51 23.49 43.34
#